data_AF-A0A1C5KM21-F1
#
_entry.id   AF-A0A1C5KM21-F1
#
_cell.length_a   1.000
_cell.length_b   1.000
_cell.length_c   1.000
_cell.angle_alpha   90.00
_cell.angle_beta   90.00
_cell.angle_gamma   90.00
#
_symmetry.space_group_name_H-M   'P 1'
#
loop_
_entity.id
_entity.type
_entity.pdbx_description
1 polymer ?
#
loop_
_entity_poly.entity_id
_entity_poly.type
_entity_poly.pdbx_seq_one_letter_code
_entity_poly.pdbx_strand_id
1 'polypeptide(L)' 'MTIREAGKGIVRKSYGGRKNTYRIGFVNRDGEEDETELDAEDINDLAKLWSSLCPEFNCKANSVTYVEAV' A
#
# COMPACT_ATOMS: atom_id res chain seq x y z
N MET A 1 4.21 -9.95 -1.89
CA MET A 1 5.41 -9.08 -1.92
C MET A 1 5.23 -7.94 -0.92
N THR A 2 6.26 -7.16 -0.63
CA THR A 2 6.12 -5.97 0.25
C THR A 2 5.56 -4.79 -0.53
N ILE A 3 4.91 -3.86 0.18
CA ILE A 3 4.44 -2.58 -0.39
C ILE A 3 5.57 -1.77 -1.05
N ARG A 4 6.81 -1.88 -0.55
CA ARG A 4 7.99 -1.21 -1.13
C ARG A 4 8.39 -1.80 -2.48
N GLU A 5 8.26 -3.11 -2.63
CA GLU A 5 8.53 -3.79 -3.90
C GLU A 5 7.44 -3.47 -4.91
N ALA A 6 6.18 -3.59 -4.50
CA ALA A 6 5.02 -3.33 -5.38
C ALA A 6 4.92 -1.85 -5.79
N GLY A 7 5.19 -0.92 -4.87
CA GLY A 7 5.15 0.51 -5.14
C GLY A 7 6.39 1.08 -5.84
N LYS A 8 7.42 0.27 -6.11
CA LYS A 8 8.68 0.74 -6.70
C LYS A 8 8.45 1.28 -8.11
N GLY A 9 8.71 2.58 -8.32
CA GLY A 9 8.53 3.26 -9.60
C GLY A 9 7.10 3.76 -9.87
N ILE A 10 6.14 3.35 -9.04
CA ILE A 10 4.73 3.78 -9.07
C ILE A 10 4.52 4.92 -8.07
N VAL A 11 4.94 4.70 -6.82
CA VAL A 11 4.82 5.67 -5.75
C VAL A 11 5.85 6.77 -5.96
N ARG A 12 5.37 7.96 -6.29
CA ARG A 12 6.20 9.14 -6.51
C ARG A 12 6.12 10.04 -5.31
N LYS A 13 7.28 10.56 -4.90
CA LYS A 13 7.34 11.59 -3.88
C LYS A 13 6.59 12.82 -4.38
N SER A 14 5.58 13.23 -3.64
CA SER A 14 4.86 14.46 -3.89
C SER A 14 5.57 15.66 -3.24
N TYR A 15 5.42 16.83 -3.84
CA TYR A 15 6.00 18.09 -3.35
C TYR A 15 4.89 19.04 -2.90
N GLY A 16 5.10 19.73 -1.77
CA GLY A 16 4.14 20.70 -1.24
C GLY A 16 3.01 20.09 -0.40
N GLY A 17 3.24 18.94 0.24
CA GLY A 17 2.27 18.32 1.18
C GLY A 17 1.04 17.70 0.53
N ARG A 18 1.04 17.53 -0.81
CA ARG A 18 -0.03 16.83 -1.51
C ARG A 18 0.16 15.33 -1.35
N LYS A 19 -0.91 14.61 -1.06
CA LYS A 19 -0.90 13.13 -1.07
C LYS A 19 -1.39 12.64 -2.43
N ASN A 20 -0.82 11.53 -2.88
CA ASN A 20 -1.35 10.80 -4.01
C ASN A 20 -2.10 9.57 -3.46
N THR A 21 -3.20 9.23 -4.10
CA THR A 21 -3.98 8.04 -3.74
C THR A 21 -3.39 6.83 -4.46
N TYR A 22 -3.18 5.75 -3.71
CA TYR A 22 -2.69 4.49 -4.25
C TYR A 22 -3.66 3.38 -3.88
N ARG A 23 -4.09 2.60 -4.88
CA ARG A 23 -4.82 1.37 -4.64
C ARG A 23 -3.85 0.21 -4.47
N ILE A 24 -4.08 -0.58 -3.44
CA ILE A 24 -3.23 -1.70 -3.02
C ILE A 24 -4.08 -2.95 -3.03
N GLY A 25 -3.73 -3.91 -3.88
CA GLY A 25 -4.24 -5.27 -3.79
C GLY A 25 -3.40 -6.09 -2.82
N PHE A 26 -4.05 -6.95 -2.03
CA PHE A 26 -3.38 -7.86 -1.11
C PHE A 26 -4.20 -9.11 -0.87
N VAL A 27 -3.53 -10.16 -0.37
CA VAL A 27 -4.20 -11.38 0.09
C VAL A 27 -4.32 -11.34 1.60
N ASN A 28 -5.53 -11.54 2.12
CA ASN A 28 -5.78 -11.63 3.55
C ASN A 28 -5.34 -13.01 4.10
N ARG A 29 -5.43 -13.23 5.42
CA ARG A 29 -5.02 -14.51 6.03
C ARG A 29 -5.96 -15.66 5.73
N ASP A 30 -7.18 -15.36 5.31
CA ASP A 30 -8.16 -16.35 4.89
C ASP A 30 -7.92 -16.80 3.43
N GLY A 31 -6.98 -16.15 2.74
CA GLY A 31 -6.57 -16.49 1.38
C GLY A 31 -7.39 -15.78 0.30
N GLU A 32 -8.22 -14.80 0.69
CA GLU A 32 -9.03 -14.01 -0.23
C GLU A 32 -8.27 -12.77 -0.68
N GLU A 33 -8.52 -12.35 -1.93
CA GLU A 33 -7.98 -11.11 -2.49
C GLU A 33 -8.85 -9.94 -2.08
N ASP A 34 -8.22 -8.94 -1.47
CA ASP A 34 -8.84 -7.70 -1.02
C ASP A 34 -8.08 -6.49 -1.57
N GLU A 35 -8.74 -5.34 -1.57
CA GLU A 35 -8.20 -4.08 -2.07
C GLU A 35 -8.45 -2.96 -1.06
N THR A 36 -7.51 -2.01 -0.99
CA THR A 36 -7.66 -0.80 -0.20
C THR A 36 -7.05 0.40 -0.91
N GLU A 37 -7.49 1.61 -0.58
CA GLU A 37 -6.95 2.85 -1.12
C GLU A 37 -6.31 3.66 0.01
N LEU A 38 -5.04 4.04 -0.18
CA LEU A 38 -4.27 4.81 0.80
C LEU A 38 -3.67 6.06 0.16
N ASP A 39 -3.85 7.18 0.86
CA ASP A 39 -3.24 8.45 0.52
C ASP A 39 -1.86 8.58 1.15
N ALA A 40 -0.82 8.70 0.33
CA ALA A 40 0.55 8.82 0.80
C ALA A 40 1.35 9.89 0.05
N GLU A 41 2.29 10.51 0.77
CA GLU A 41 3.20 11.49 0.17
C GLU A 41 4.38 10.84 -0.55
N ASP A 42 4.85 9.71 -0.03
CA ASP A 42 5.95 8.92 -0.60
C ASP A 42 5.89 7.44 -0.19
N ILE A 43 6.85 6.65 -0.66
CA ILE A 43 6.90 5.20 -0.41
C ILE A 43 7.14 4.85 1.06
N ASN A 44 7.80 5.72 1.84
CA ASN A 44 7.99 5.48 3.26
C ASN A 44 6.70 5.73 4.04
N ASP A 45 5.97 6.79 3.68
CA ASP A 45 4.67 7.11 4.24
C ASP A 45 3.66 5.98 3.93
N LEU A 46 3.59 5.57 2.65
CA LEU A 46 2.74 4.45 2.24
C LEU A 46 3.07 3.15 2.99
N ALA A 47 4.36 2.86 3.16
CA ALA A 47 4.79 1.67 3.89
C ALA A 47 4.42 1.69 5.37
N LYS A 48 4.43 2.87 6.01
CA LYS A 48 4.00 3.03 7.40
C LYS A 48 2.49 2.85 7.53
N LEU A 49 1.71 3.49 6.67
CA LEU A 49 0.25 3.35 6.64
C LEU A 49 -0.15 1.89 6.42
N TRP A 50 0.43 1.25 5.40
CA TRP A 50 0.21 -0.17 5.11
C TRP A 50 0.49 -1.06 6.32
N SER A 51 1.66 -0.89 6.96
CA SER A 51 2.01 -1.70 8.13
C SER A 51 1.09 -1.47 9.33
N SER A 52 0.57 -0.25 9.49
CA SER A 52 -0.36 0.08 10.57
C SER A 52 -1.73 -0.58 10.37
N LEU A 53 -2.16 -0.72 9.11
CA LEU A 53 -3.48 -1.26 8.76
C LEU A 53 -3.49 -2.77 8.54
N CYS A 54 -2.32 -3.41 8.34
CA CYS A 54 -2.22 -4.87 8.19
C CYS A 54 -2.98 -5.68 9.26
N PRO A 55 -2.97 -5.30 10.57
CA PRO A 55 -3.77 -5.98 11.58
C PRO A 55 -5.28 -5.83 11.38
N GLU A 56 -5.74 -4.67 10.90
CA GLU A 56 -7.15 -4.38 10.64
C GLU A 56 -7.67 -5.14 9.41
N PHE A 57 -6.83 -5.31 8.40
CA PHE A 57 -7.14 -6.06 7.19
C PHE A 57 -6.93 -7.58 7.32
N ASN A 58 -6.62 -8.07 8.52
CA ASN A 58 -6.26 -9.48 8.75
C ASN A 58 -5.21 -10.00 7.75
N CYS A 59 -4.25 -9.17 7.35
CA CYS A 59 -3.28 -9.49 6.29
C CYS A 59 -1.84 -9.51 6.82
N LYS A 60 -0.88 -9.87 5.97
CA LYS A 60 0.55 -9.81 6.30
C LYS A 60 1.17 -8.64 5.56
N ALA A 61 2.17 -7.97 6.16
CA ALA A 61 2.84 -6.86 5.49
C ALA A 61 3.48 -7.23 4.13
N ASN A 62 3.77 -8.51 3.91
CA ASN A 62 4.30 -9.07 2.66
C ASN A 62 3.25 -9.78 1.78
N SER A 63 1.95 -9.60 2.04
CA SER A 63 0.86 -10.18 1.23
C SER A 63 0.34 -9.26 0.13
N VAL A 64 1.00 -8.13 -0.13
CA VAL A 64 0.67 -7.23 -1.26
C VAL A 64 0.80 -7.99 -2.57
N THR A 65 -0.14 -7.80 -3.49
CA THR A 65 -0.15 -8.35 -4.86
C THR A 65 0.21 -7.27 -5.88
N TYR A 66 -0.34 -6.06 -5.75
CA TYR A 66 -0.03 -4.93 -6.62
C TYR A 66 -0.22 -3.58 -5.91
N VAL A 67 0.35 -2.52 -6.51
CA VAL A 67 0.08 -1.12 -6.16
C VAL A 67 -0.18 -0.37 -7.48
N GLU A 68 -1.24 0.44 -7.53
CA GLU A 68 -1.50 1.36 -8.64
C GLU A 68 -1.68 2.79 -8.11
N ALA A 69 -1.35 3.80 -8.92
CA ALA A 69 -1.68 5.18 -8.64
C ALA A 69 -3.04 5.51 -9.27
N VAL A 70 -3.92 6.17 -8.50
CA VAL A 70 -5.27 6.56 -8.92
C VAL A 70 -5.29 7.99 -9.45
#